data_AF-A0A183I3F0-F1
#
_entry.id   AF-A0A183I3F0-F1
#
_cell.length_a   1.000
_cell.length_b   1.000
_cell.length_c   1.000
_cell.angle_alpha   90.00
_cell.angle_beta   90.00
_cell.angle_gamma   90.00
#
_symmetry.space_group_name_H-M   'P 1'
#
loop_
_entity.id
_entity.type
_entity.pdbx_description
1 polymer ?
#
loop_
_entity_poly.entity_id
_entity_poly.type
_entity_poly.pdbx_seq_one_letter_code
_entity_poly.pdbx_strand_id
1 'polypeptide(L)'
;MLKLLRKAAAIRVTSLLSTVKTLYCPDRCNAHHAAISRIKRAKYVRQYYVTLLHPDGSTVQIRAAEPMDLIQMPFNMDTLTDEERRHLEMKRHKIKKFTKKQETVKFNADEYIDLWRKSSKNRK
;
A
#
# COMPACT_ATOMS: atom_id res chain seq x y z
N MET A 1 -86.64 0.71 1.97
CA MET A 1 -86.29 1.74 2.97
C MET A 1 -84.78 1.73 3.18
N LEU A 2 -84.07 2.57 2.41
CA LEU A 2 -82.62 2.78 2.49
C LEU A 2 -82.22 3.37 3.86
N LYS A 3 -81.17 2.83 4.47
CA LYS A 3 -80.31 3.55 5.43
C LYS A 3 -78.87 3.26 4.99
N LEU A 4 -78.25 4.03 4.08
CA LEU A 4 -77.57 5.31 4.37
C LEU A 4 -76.99 5.35 5.78
N LEU A 5 -75.70 4.98 5.92
CA LEU A 5 -74.71 5.93 6.45
C LEU A 5 -73.28 5.43 6.20
N ARG A 6 -72.62 6.11 5.26
CA ARG A 6 -71.17 6.16 5.12
C ARG A 6 -70.54 6.63 6.44
N LYS A 7 -69.50 5.95 6.92
CA LYS A 7 -68.56 6.52 7.89
C LYS A 7 -67.17 6.56 7.27
N ALA A 8 -66.91 7.65 6.57
CA ALA A 8 -65.57 8.18 6.39
C ALA A 8 -65.33 9.19 7.51
N ALA A 9 -64.27 9.00 8.31
CA ALA A 9 -63.59 9.98 9.17
C ALA A 9 -62.73 9.17 10.17
N ALA A 10 -61.46 9.44 10.42
CA ALA A 10 -60.60 10.51 9.98
C ALA A 10 -59.16 10.01 10.15
N ILE A 11 -58.29 10.39 9.21
CA ILE A 11 -56.85 10.22 9.33
C ILE A 11 -56.40 11.10 10.49
N ARG A 12 -56.07 10.51 11.63
CA ARG A 12 -55.40 11.24 12.72
C ARG A 12 -53.92 11.39 12.37
N VAL A 13 -53.58 12.44 11.63
CA VAL A 13 -52.20 12.93 11.55
C VAL A 13 -51.92 13.67 12.86
N THR A 14 -51.42 12.98 13.88
CA THR A 14 -50.78 13.65 15.00
C THR A 14 -49.31 13.83 14.66
N SER A 15 -49.01 14.92 13.96
CA SER A 15 -47.67 15.47 13.83
C SER A 15 -47.24 16.01 15.19
N LEU A 16 -46.62 15.15 16.02
CA LEU A 16 -45.84 15.63 17.14
C LEU A 16 -44.46 15.98 16.60
N LEU A 17 -44.18 17.28 16.54
CA LEU A 17 -42.84 17.80 16.31
C LEU A 17 -41.87 17.08 17.25
N SER A 18 -41.07 16.17 16.70
CA SER A 18 -39.90 15.68 17.41
C SER A 18 -38.94 16.85 17.50
N THR A 19 -38.93 17.53 18.64
CA THR A 19 -37.85 18.44 19.00
C THR A 19 -36.58 17.60 19.07
N VAL A 20 -35.82 17.60 17.96
CA VAL A 20 -34.48 17.05 17.92
C VAL A 20 -33.68 17.89 18.89
N LYS A 21 -33.53 17.42 20.14
CA LYS A 21 -32.58 17.95 21.08
C LYS A 21 -31.20 17.72 20.46
N THR A 22 -30.66 18.71 19.79
CA THR A 22 -29.24 18.77 19.48
C THR A 22 -28.53 18.86 20.83
N LEU A 23 -28.14 17.72 21.36
CA LEU A 23 -27.25 17.66 22.50
C LEU A 23 -25.95 18.31 22.06
N TYR A 24 -25.70 19.53 22.56
CA TYR A 24 -24.39 20.16 22.49
C TYR A 24 -23.47 19.37 23.43
N CYS A 25 -22.90 18.30 22.90
CA CYS A 25 -21.80 17.62 23.56
C CYS A 25 -20.55 18.45 23.26
N PRO A 26 -19.84 18.97 24.28
CA PRO A 26 -18.55 19.60 24.05
C PRO A 26 -17.66 18.57 23.34
N ASP A 27 -17.28 18.91 22.11
CA ASP A 27 -16.54 18.05 21.21
C ASP A 27 -15.17 17.75 21.84
N ARG A 28 -15.08 16.66 22.59
CA ARG A 28 -13.80 16.01 22.81
C ARG A 28 -13.50 15.37 21.47
N CYS A 29 -12.81 16.10 20.59
CA CYS A 29 -12.38 15.66 19.27
C CYS A 29 -11.52 14.40 19.41
N ASN A 30 -12.18 13.25 19.55
CA ASN A 30 -11.55 11.96 19.74
C ASN A 30 -11.82 11.13 18.49
N ALA A 31 -10.75 10.69 17.85
CA ALA A 31 -10.81 9.83 16.67
C ALA A 31 -11.57 8.51 16.92
N HIS A 32 -11.77 8.12 18.19
CA HIS A 32 -12.41 6.86 18.56
C HIS A 32 -13.94 6.91 18.65
N HIS A 33 -14.60 8.06 18.50
CA HIS A 33 -16.06 8.16 18.66
C HIS A 33 -16.85 7.21 17.73
N ALA A 34 -16.36 6.98 16.51
CA ALA A 34 -16.97 6.09 15.52
C ALA A 34 -16.06 4.89 15.13
N ALA A 35 -14.97 4.65 15.86
CA ALA A 35 -14.00 3.62 15.50
C ALA A 35 -14.56 2.19 15.66
N ILE A 36 -15.36 1.96 16.71
CA ILE A 36 -15.95 0.65 16.99
C ILE A 36 -17.30 0.56 16.27
N SER A 37 -17.34 -0.16 15.14
CA SER A 37 -18.53 -0.31 14.33
C SER A 37 -18.68 -1.71 13.72
N ARG A 38 -19.81 -2.00 13.08
CA ARG A 38 -20.05 -3.23 12.31
C ARG A 38 -20.64 -2.92 10.94
N ILE A 39 -20.52 -3.87 10.01
CA ILE A 39 -21.20 -3.79 8.70
C ILE A 39 -22.71 -3.87 8.94
N LYS A 40 -23.44 -2.86 8.46
CA LYS A 40 -24.90 -2.71 8.65
C LYS A 40 -25.75 -3.47 7.62
N ARG A 41 -25.15 -4.35 6.82
CA ARG A 41 -25.85 -5.21 5.86
C ARG A 41 -26.30 -6.51 6.54
N ALA A 42 -27.48 -7.01 6.19
CA ALA A 42 -28.02 -8.25 6.75
C ALA A 42 -27.21 -9.49 6.34
N LYS A 43 -26.79 -9.56 5.07
CA LYS A 43 -25.91 -10.60 4.53
C LYS A 43 -24.63 -9.97 4.00
N TYR A 44 -23.48 -10.39 4.50
CA TYR A 44 -22.17 -9.92 4.06
C TYR A 44 -21.15 -11.05 4.15
N VAL A 45 -20.13 -10.99 3.29
CA VAL A 45 -18.97 -11.90 3.33
C VAL A 45 -18.07 -11.50 4.50
N ARG A 46 -17.42 -12.48 5.14
CA ARG A 46 -16.45 -12.22 6.20
C ARG A 46 -15.35 -11.29 5.69
N GLN A 47 -15.06 -10.25 6.47
CA GLN A 47 -13.95 -9.34 6.22
C GLN A 47 -13.03 -9.34 7.43
N TYR A 48 -11.74 -9.11 7.20
CA TYR A 48 -10.68 -9.09 8.19
C TYR A 48 -10.12 -7.68 8.33
N TYR A 49 -9.66 -7.33 9.53
CA TYR A 49 -8.92 -6.09 9.73
C TYR A 49 -7.51 -6.25 9.19
N VAL A 50 -7.13 -5.32 8.33
CA VAL A 50 -5.84 -5.29 7.65
C VAL A 50 -5.28 -3.87 7.74
N THR A 51 -3.96 -3.77 7.92
CA THR A 51 -3.27 -2.48 7.94
C THR A 51 -3.01 -2.02 6.50
N LEU A 52 -3.54 -0.88 6.09
CA LEU A 52 -3.20 -0.22 4.83
C LEU A 52 -2.08 0.79 5.06
N LEU A 53 -0.95 0.59 4.38
CA LEU A 53 0.18 1.51 4.35
C LEU A 53 0.04 2.45 3.15
N HIS A 54 -0.06 3.75 3.42
CA HIS A 54 -0.04 4.80 2.40
C HIS A 54 1.39 5.03 1.88
N PRO A 55 1.57 5.61 0.68
CA PRO A 55 2.89 5.96 0.16
C PRO A 55 3.64 6.93 1.09
N ASP A 56 2.91 7.77 1.83
CA ASP A 56 3.45 8.72 2.80
C ASP A 56 3.94 8.04 4.09
N GLY A 57 3.72 6.73 4.23
CA GLY A 57 4.07 5.93 5.41
C GLY A 57 2.99 5.91 6.50
N SER A 58 1.89 6.67 6.33
CA SER A 58 0.77 6.64 7.28
C SER A 58 -0.01 5.32 7.18
N THR A 59 -0.54 4.86 8.31
CA THR A 59 -1.23 3.57 8.41
C THR A 59 -2.69 3.74 8.81
N VAL A 60 -3.59 3.03 8.14
CA VAL A 60 -5.03 3.01 8.46
C VAL A 60 -5.53 1.58 8.51
N GLN A 61 -6.35 1.26 9.52
CA GLN A 61 -6.98 -0.06 9.64
C GLN A 61 -8.24 -0.13 8.75
N ILE A 62 -8.27 -1.06 7.80
CA ILE A 62 -9.37 -1.25 6.86
C ILE A 62 -9.87 -2.70 6.91
N ARG A 63 -11.11 -2.93 6.49
CA ARG A 63 -11.66 -4.27 6.32
C ARG A 63 -11.43 -4.79 4.90
N ALA A 64 -10.68 -5.88 4.76
CA ALA A 64 -10.42 -6.55 3.49
C ALA A 64 -11.09 -7.92 3.42
N ALA A 65 -11.23 -8.48 2.21
CA ALA A 65 -11.79 -9.81 2.01
C ALA A 65 -10.83 -10.92 2.47
N GLU A 66 -9.53 -10.70 2.25
CA GLU A 66 -8.48 -11.66 2.57
C GLU A 66 -7.78 -11.28 3.88
N PRO A 67 -7.38 -12.27 4.70
CA PRO A 67 -6.64 -12.05 5.92
C PRO A 67 -5.16 -11.82 5.60
N MET A 68 -4.79 -10.57 5.28
CA MET A 68 -3.41 -10.15 5.10
C MET A 68 -2.95 -9.33 6.31
N ASP A 69 -1.65 -9.33 6.60
CA ASP A 69 -1.12 -8.48 7.68
C ASP A 69 -1.04 -7.00 7.27
N LEU A 70 -0.58 -6.76 6.04
CA LEU A 70 -0.28 -5.44 5.50
C LEU A 70 -0.62 -5.35 4.01
N ILE A 71 -1.28 -4.28 3.60
CA ILE A 71 -1.47 -3.91 2.20
C ILE A 71 -0.69 -2.62 1.96
N GLN A 72 0.29 -2.67 1.06
CA GLN A 72 1.05 -1.47 0.67
C GLN A 72 0.41 -0.82 -0.54
N MET A 73 0.00 0.44 -0.39
CA MET A 73 -0.52 1.24 -1.50
C MET A 73 0.65 1.61 -2.43
N PRO A 74 0.51 1.42 -3.75
CA PRO A 74 1.53 1.84 -4.69
C PRO A 74 1.66 3.36 -4.69
N PHE A 75 2.88 3.82 -4.92
CA PHE A 75 3.14 5.23 -5.17
C PHE A 75 2.67 5.61 -6.57
N ASN A 76 1.97 6.74 -6.70
CA ASN A 76 1.52 7.24 -8.00
C ASN A 76 2.71 7.85 -8.76
N MET A 77 2.99 7.38 -9.98
CA MET A 77 4.08 7.89 -10.81
C MET A 77 3.69 9.13 -11.63
N ASP A 78 2.40 9.36 -11.81
CA ASP A 78 1.88 10.44 -12.67
C ASP A 78 1.89 11.80 -11.95
N THR A 79 2.05 11.81 -10.63
CA THR A 79 2.13 13.03 -9.82
C THR A 79 3.52 13.67 -9.82
N LEU A 80 4.52 13.00 -10.39
CA LEU A 80 5.91 13.45 -10.36
C LEU A 80 6.23 14.36 -11.54
N THR A 81 7.24 15.20 -11.33
CA THR A 81 7.89 15.88 -12.45
C THR A 81 8.73 14.88 -13.27
N ASP A 82 8.93 15.18 -14.56
CA ASP A 82 9.74 14.33 -15.44
C ASP A 82 11.17 14.11 -14.92
N GLU A 83 11.72 15.10 -14.24
CA GLU A 83 13.06 15.03 -13.62
C GLU A 83 13.11 14.05 -12.46
N GLU A 84 12.14 14.12 -11.54
CA GLU A 84 12.03 13.19 -10.40
C GLU A 84 11.77 11.76 -10.88
N ARG A 85 10.95 11.61 -11.91
CA ARG A 85 10.67 10.32 -12.54
C ARG A 85 11.95 9.70 -13.11
N ARG A 86 12.73 10.46 -13.90
CA ARG A 86 14.03 10.03 -14.41
C ARG A 86 14.99 9.66 -13.27
N HIS A 87 15.02 10.46 -12.19
CA HIS A 87 15.86 10.15 -11.03
C HIS A 87 15.47 8.83 -10.35
N LEU A 88 14.17 8.56 -10.20
CA LEU A 88 13.68 7.29 -9.67
C LEU A 88 14.02 6.10 -10.58
N GLU A 89 13.88 6.25 -11.89
CA GLU A 89 14.28 5.23 -12.87
C GLU A 89 15.78 4.94 -12.77
N MET A 90 16.62 5.97 -12.73
CA MET A 90 18.07 5.83 -12.52
C MET A 90 18.39 5.15 -11.19
N LYS A 91 17.66 5.45 -10.11
CA LYS A 91 17.78 4.76 -8.81
C LYS A 91 17.37 3.30 -8.87
N ARG A 92 16.27 2.96 -9.55
CA ARG A 92 15.81 1.58 -9.74
C ARG A 92 16.81 0.75 -10.54
N HIS A 93 17.45 1.36 -11.53
CA HIS A 93 18.48 0.72 -12.36
C HIS A 93 19.88 0.71 -11.74
N LYS A 94 20.01 1.00 -10.44
CA LYS A 94 21.30 0.93 -9.75
C LYS A 94 21.80 -0.51 -9.69
N ILE A 95 22.71 -0.78 -10.62
CA ILE A 95 23.89 -1.63 -10.46
C ILE A 95 23.60 -3.13 -10.68
N LYS A 96 23.44 -3.53 -11.96
CA LYS A 96 24.19 -4.70 -12.41
C LYS A 96 25.65 -4.31 -12.24
N LYS A 97 26.26 -4.72 -11.11
CA LYS A 97 27.69 -4.44 -10.85
C LYS A 97 28.41 -4.86 -12.11
N PHE A 98 29.08 -3.92 -12.76
CA PHE A 98 30.12 -4.23 -13.73
C PHE A 98 30.93 -5.35 -13.09
N THR A 99 30.81 -6.56 -13.61
CA THR A 99 31.78 -7.62 -13.38
C THR A 99 33.10 -6.92 -13.57
N LYS A 100 33.91 -6.84 -12.51
CA LYS A 100 35.23 -6.18 -12.55
C LYS A 100 35.82 -6.54 -13.91
N LYS A 101 36.05 -5.56 -14.78
CA LYS A 101 36.70 -5.82 -16.07
C LYS A 101 37.93 -6.63 -15.70
N GLN A 102 37.94 -7.92 -16.04
CA GLN A 102 39.13 -8.72 -15.85
C GLN A 102 40.17 -7.98 -16.67
N GLU A 103 41.18 -7.44 -16.00
CA GLU A 103 42.31 -6.85 -16.69
C GLU A 103 42.86 -7.98 -17.56
N THR A 104 42.63 -7.87 -18.86
CA THR A 104 43.20 -8.81 -19.82
C THR A 104 44.68 -8.48 -19.90
N VAL A 105 45.44 -9.03 -18.95
CA VAL A 105 46.90 -9.00 -18.99
C VAL A 105 47.30 -9.70 -20.29
N LYS A 106 47.89 -8.96 -21.22
CA LYS A 106 48.47 -9.54 -22.43
C LYS A 106 49.64 -10.41 -22.00
N PHE A 107 49.43 -11.72 -22.02
CA PHE A 107 50.49 -12.69 -21.76
C PHE A 107 51.58 -12.56 -22.83
N ASN A 108 52.80 -12.21 -22.40
CA ASN A 108 53.97 -12.15 -23.27
C ASN A 108 54.88 -13.33 -22.98
N ALA A 109 55.02 -14.25 -23.93
CA ALA A 109 55.81 -15.47 -23.76
C ALA A 109 57.31 -15.20 -23.61
N ASP A 110 57.80 -14.08 -24.16
CA ASP A 110 59.23 -13.75 -24.20
C ASP A 110 59.80 -13.45 -22.80
N GLU A 111 58.97 -12.93 -21.89
CA GLU A 111 59.34 -12.63 -20.50
C GLU A 111 59.62 -13.89 -19.67
N TYR A 112 59.19 -15.07 -20.15
CA TYR A 112 59.27 -16.34 -19.41
C TYR A 112 60.27 -17.33 -20.01
N ILE A 113 61.05 -16.94 -21.03
CA ILE A 113 62.05 -17.79 -21.68
C ILE A 113 63.09 -18.33 -20.68
N ASP A 114 63.42 -17.54 -19.66
CA ASP A 114 64.37 -17.90 -18.61
C ASP A 114 63.90 -19.10 -17.78
N LEU A 115 62.59 -19.28 -17.61
CA LEU A 115 62.01 -20.42 -16.88
C LEU A 115 62.05 -21.71 -17.69
N TRP A 116 62.14 -21.63 -19.02
CA TRP A 116 62.21 -22.79 -19.92
C TRP A 116 63.62 -23.28 -20.17
N ARG A 117 64.61 -22.42 -19.91
CA ARG A 117 66.01 -22.79 -20.00
C ARG A 117 66.36 -23.66 -18.78
N LYS A 118 66.18 -24.98 -18.90
CA LYS A 118 66.64 -25.97 -17.92
C LYS A 118 68.04 -25.61 -17.44
N SER A 119 68.22 -25.54 -16.12
CA SER A 119 69.51 -25.31 -15.47
C SER A 119 70.48 -26.44 -15.84
N SER A 120 71.23 -26.24 -16.93
CA SER A 120 72.38 -27.08 -17.27
C SER A 120 73.58 -26.83 -16.35
N LYS A 121 73.46 -25.91 -15.39
CA LYS A 121 74.48 -25.59 -14.38
C LYS A 121 74.26 -26.42 -13.12
N ASN A 122 74.66 -27.70 -13.19
CA ASN A 122 75.27 -28.49 -12.11
C ASN A 122 75.44 -29.94 -12.59
N ARG A 123 76.34 -30.14 -13.54
CA ARG A 123 77.02 -31.43 -13.76
C ARG A 123 78.52 -31.15 -13.75
N LYS A 124 79.07 -31.04 -12.54
CA LYS A 124 80.49 -31.31 -12.27
C LYS A 124 80.54 -32.65 -11.55
#